data_AF-A0A8H6L6U4-F1
#
_entry.id   AF-A0A8H6L6U4-F1
#
_cell.length_a   1.000
_cell.length_b   1.000
_cell.length_c   1.000
_cell.angle_alpha   90.00
_cell.angle_beta   90.00
_cell.angle_gamma   90.00
#
_symmetry.space_group_name_H-M   'P 1'
#
loop_
_entity.id
_entity.type
_entity.pdbx_description
1 polymer ?
#
loop_
_entity_poly.entity_id
_entity_poly.type
_entity_poly.pdbx_seq_one_letter_code
_entity_poly.pdbx_strand_id
1 'polypeptide(L)'
;MMARPKPESLQSSPVPSRNPLPLSAAQESQVRDLYYKKVRGHCANEIRDFASCATNRTISATWACRKQRLAMNSCMIQYASQKEQDAAREEWFANMDLRRLEMEEKRRQKVEAEKFFKEWWDIPKSSGQNQEDKAEKD
;
A
#
# COMPACT_ATOMS: atom_id res chain seq x y z
N MET A 1 -8.56 -14.77 18.27
CA MET A 1 -8.89 -14.21 16.94
C MET A 1 -9.32 -12.77 17.14
N MET A 2 -8.43 -11.79 17.03
CA MET A 2 -8.81 -10.38 17.20
C MET A 2 -9.21 -9.81 15.84
N ALA A 3 -10.51 -9.55 15.66
CA ALA A 3 -11.03 -8.91 14.47
C ALA A 3 -10.51 -7.46 14.42
N ARG A 4 -9.85 -7.09 13.31
CA ARG A 4 -9.50 -5.68 13.06
C ARG A 4 -10.79 -4.88 12.88
N PRO A 5 -10.97 -3.74 13.56
CA PRO A 5 -12.08 -2.85 13.24
C PRO A 5 -11.92 -2.38 11.78
N LYS A 6 -12.99 -2.51 11.00
CA LYS A 6 -13.10 -1.95 9.65
C LYS A 6 -12.91 -0.44 9.77
N PRO A 7 -11.99 0.21 9.03
CA PRO A 7 -11.83 1.65 9.13
C PRO A 7 -13.12 2.29 8.65
N GLU A 8 -13.85 2.87 9.61
CA GLU A 8 -14.98 3.73 9.39
C GLU A 8 -14.47 4.99 8.69
N SER A 9 -15.13 5.35 7.60
CA SER A 9 -14.72 6.41 6.68
C SER A 9 -14.59 7.74 7.41
N LEU A 10 -13.35 8.13 7.74
CA LEU A 10 -13.05 9.49 8.19
C LEU A 10 -13.40 10.45 7.05
N GLN A 11 -14.19 11.44 7.42
CA GLN A 11 -14.93 12.34 6.54
C GLN A 11 -14.04 12.94 5.45
N SER A 12 -14.49 12.82 4.20
CA SER A 12 -13.78 13.32 3.03
C SER A 12 -13.58 14.82 3.13
N SER A 13 -12.34 15.28 3.24
CA SER A 13 -12.01 16.68 2.98
C SER A 13 -12.45 17.04 1.55
N PRO A 14 -13.16 18.16 1.32
CA PRO A 14 -13.68 18.51 -0.01
C PRO A 14 -12.51 18.72 -0.97
N VAL A 15 -12.43 17.91 -2.03
CA VAL A 15 -11.46 18.14 -3.11
C VAL A 15 -11.83 19.45 -3.82
N PRO A 16 -10.95 20.48 -3.83
CA PRO A 16 -11.27 21.74 -4.47
C PRO A 16 -11.06 21.61 -5.98
N SER A 17 -12.08 22.06 -6.71
CA SER A 17 -12.11 22.34 -8.16
C SER A 17 -12.22 21.14 -9.11
N ARG A 18 -13.04 21.35 -10.16
CA ARG A 18 -13.28 20.47 -11.32
C ARG A 18 -12.05 20.23 -12.20
N ASN A 19 -10.93 20.86 -11.91
CA ASN A 19 -9.67 20.62 -12.59
C ASN A 19 -8.81 19.70 -11.72
N PRO A 20 -8.38 18.52 -12.21
CA PRO A 20 -7.59 17.61 -11.39
C PRO A 20 -6.30 18.32 -10.95
N LEU A 21 -6.09 18.37 -9.63
CA LEU A 21 -4.85 18.87 -9.05
C LEU A 21 -3.66 18.14 -9.69
N PRO A 22 -2.62 18.85 -10.18
CA PRO A 22 -1.47 18.20 -10.77
C PRO A 22 -0.76 17.39 -9.69
N LEU A 23 -0.75 16.07 -9.85
CA LEU A 23 -0.05 15.14 -8.97
C LEU A 23 1.42 15.05 -9.38
N SER A 24 2.31 14.85 -8.41
CA SER A 24 3.69 14.45 -8.71
C SER A 24 3.71 13.05 -9.35
N ALA A 25 4.75 12.75 -10.14
CA ALA A 25 4.87 11.47 -10.83
C ALA A 25 4.75 10.24 -9.90
N ALA A 26 5.24 10.35 -8.66
CA ALA A 26 5.14 9.30 -7.65
C ALA A 26 3.73 9.16 -7.06
N GLN A 27 2.94 10.23 -7.00
CA GLN A 27 1.54 10.17 -6.58
C GLN A 27 0.67 9.58 -7.70
N GLU A 28 0.95 9.92 -8.95
CA GLU A 28 0.25 9.33 -10.09
C GLU A 28 0.49 7.83 -10.23
N SER A 29 1.68 7.31 -9.91
CA SER A 29 1.91 5.86 -9.91
C SER A 29 1.04 5.16 -8.87
N GLN A 30 0.90 5.73 -7.67
CA GLN A 30 0.03 5.17 -6.63
C GLN A 30 -1.45 5.19 -7.02
N VAL A 31 -1.90 6.24 -7.71
CA VAL A 31 -3.26 6.31 -8.28
C VAL A 31 -3.43 5.23 -9.36
N ARG A 32 -2.45 5.06 -10.25
CA ARG A 32 -2.46 4.00 -11.28
C ARG A 32 -2.54 2.61 -10.65
N ASP A 33 -1.85 2.37 -9.54
CA ASP A 33 -1.90 1.08 -8.83
C ASP A 33 -3.29 0.80 -8.25
N LEU A 34 -3.94 1.81 -7.64
CA LEU A 34 -5.32 1.69 -7.15
C LEU A 34 -6.31 1.45 -8.30
N TYR A 35 -6.16 2.18 -9.39
CA TYR A 35 -6.95 1.99 -10.60
C TYR A 35 -6.81 0.56 -11.14
N TYR A 36 -5.59 0.06 -11.33
CA TYR A 36 -5.41 -1.31 -11.81
C TYR A 36 -5.91 -2.36 -10.82
N LYS A 37 -5.84 -2.10 -9.51
CA LYS A 37 -6.42 -2.98 -8.49
C LYS A 37 -7.95 -3.07 -8.63
N LYS A 38 -8.64 -1.95 -8.86
CA LYS A 38 -10.08 -1.90 -9.10
C LYS A 38 -10.48 -2.63 -10.39
N VAL A 39 -9.81 -2.33 -11.50
CA VAL A 39 -10.06 -2.99 -12.79
C VAL A 39 -9.87 -4.50 -12.69
N ARG A 40 -8.81 -4.96 -12.01
CA ARG A 40 -8.59 -6.39 -11.75
C ARG A 40 -9.65 -7.00 -10.83
N GLY A 41 -10.19 -6.22 -9.89
CA GLY A 41 -11.32 -6.62 -9.05
C GLY A 41 -12.58 -6.91 -9.86
N HIS A 42 -12.92 -6.06 -10.82
CA HIS A 42 -14.06 -6.29 -11.72
C HIS A 42 -13.85 -7.51 -12.64
N CYS A 43 -12.63 -7.68 -13.16
CA CYS A 43 -12.28 -8.78 -14.05
C CYS A 43 -11.74 -10.03 -13.33
N ALA A 44 -12.04 -10.21 -12.03
CA ALA A 44 -11.44 -11.27 -11.22
C ALA A 44 -11.72 -12.69 -11.76
N ASN A 45 -12.89 -12.91 -12.36
CA ASN A 45 -13.26 -14.22 -12.91
C ASN A 45 -12.42 -14.54 -14.17
N GLU A 46 -12.32 -13.63 -15.12
CA GLU A 46 -11.51 -13.82 -16.34
C GLU A 46 -10.02 -13.99 -16.01
N ILE A 47 -9.52 -13.26 -15.01
CA ILE A 47 -8.14 -13.40 -14.54
C ILE A 47 -7.92 -14.79 -13.90
N ARG A 48 -8.89 -15.29 -13.13
CA ARG A 48 -8.83 -16.62 -12.53
C ARG A 48 -8.78 -17.71 -13.60
N ASP A 49 -9.60 -17.59 -14.64
CA ASP A 49 -9.65 -18.57 -15.73
C ASP A 49 -8.34 -18.58 -16.53
N PHE A 50 -7.77 -17.41 -16.80
CA PHE A 50 -6.43 -17.30 -17.39
C PHE A 50 -5.36 -17.93 -16.48
N ALA A 51 -5.37 -17.62 -15.18
CA ALA A 51 -4.43 -18.17 -14.21
C ALA A 51 -4.51 -19.70 -14.11
N SER A 52 -5.72 -20.26 -14.11
CA SER A 52 -5.94 -21.72 -14.07
C SER A 52 -5.32 -22.42 -15.29
N CYS A 53 -5.45 -21.82 -16.48
CA CYS A 53 -4.86 -22.34 -17.71
C CYS A 53 -3.31 -22.20 -17.71
N ALA A 54 -2.80 -21.10 -17.16
CA ALA A 54 -1.37 -20.79 -17.15
C ALA A 54 -0.57 -21.51 -16.06
N THR A 55 -1.22 -22.01 -15.00
CA THR A 55 -0.56 -22.63 -13.83
C THR A 55 0.40 -23.76 -14.22
N ASN A 56 0.03 -24.58 -15.23
CA ASN A 56 0.83 -25.74 -15.67
C ASN A 56 1.62 -25.49 -16.96
N ARG A 57 1.65 -24.25 -17.47
CA ARG A 57 2.24 -23.91 -18.78
C ARG A 57 3.13 -22.68 -18.63
N THR A 58 4.44 -22.87 -18.51
CA THR A 58 5.38 -21.75 -18.38
C THR A 58 5.72 -21.13 -19.74
N ILE A 59 6.07 -21.98 -20.72
CA ILE A 59 6.53 -21.52 -22.05
C ILE A 59 5.38 -21.46 -23.06
N SER A 60 4.45 -22.40 -22.98
CA SER A 60 3.36 -22.58 -23.96
C SER A 60 2.08 -21.80 -23.64
N ALA A 61 2.00 -21.08 -22.51
CA ALA A 61 0.78 -20.39 -22.08
C ALA A 61 0.27 -19.36 -23.09
N THR A 62 1.18 -18.64 -23.76
CA THR A 62 0.83 -17.55 -24.68
C THR A 62 -0.02 -18.01 -25.87
N TRP A 63 0.22 -19.22 -26.37
CA TRP A 63 -0.58 -19.82 -27.44
C TRP A 63 -1.70 -20.72 -26.90
N ALA A 64 -1.45 -21.50 -25.86
CA ALA A 64 -2.40 -22.51 -25.37
C ALA A 64 -3.58 -21.86 -24.63
N CYS A 65 -3.33 -20.75 -23.93
CA CYS A 65 -4.32 -20.00 -23.17
C CYS A 65 -4.77 -18.72 -23.90
N ARG A 66 -4.61 -18.67 -25.24
CA ARG A 66 -4.91 -17.48 -26.04
C ARG A 66 -6.36 -17.02 -25.88
N LYS A 67 -7.31 -17.93 -25.79
CA LYS A 67 -8.74 -17.61 -25.63
C LYS A 67 -9.00 -16.89 -24.30
N GLN A 68 -8.49 -17.45 -23.21
CA GLN A 68 -8.62 -16.87 -21.87
C GLN A 68 -7.88 -15.53 -21.76
N ARG A 69 -6.69 -15.42 -22.38
CA ARG A 69 -5.95 -14.15 -22.45
C ARG A 69 -6.75 -13.04 -23.14
N LEU A 70 -7.40 -13.36 -24.26
CA LEU A 70 -8.23 -12.40 -24.99
C LEU A 70 -9.46 -11.99 -24.21
N ALA A 71 -10.15 -12.94 -23.56
CA ALA A 71 -11.30 -12.67 -22.71
C ALA A 71 -10.93 -11.73 -21.54
N MET A 72 -9.86 -12.05 -20.82
CA MET A 72 -9.30 -11.20 -19.75
C MET A 72 -8.98 -9.79 -20.26
N ASN A 73 -8.29 -9.67 -21.39
CA ASN A 73 -7.94 -8.37 -21.96
C ASN A 73 -9.18 -7.57 -22.39
N SER A 74 -10.20 -8.22 -22.97
CA SER A 74 -11.43 -7.54 -23.34
C SER A 74 -12.17 -6.97 -22.12
N CYS A 75 -12.22 -7.72 -21.01
CA CYS A 75 -12.79 -7.22 -19.76
C CYS A 75 -11.99 -6.01 -19.23
N MET A 76 -10.65 -6.11 -19.20
CA MET A 76 -9.82 -5.01 -18.70
C MET A 76 -10.02 -3.73 -19.51
N ILE A 77 -10.17 -3.83 -20.84
CA ILE A 77 -10.40 -2.67 -21.71
C ILE A 77 -11.79 -2.07 -21.48
N GLN A 78 -12.82 -2.88 -21.22
CA GLN A 78 -14.18 -2.39 -20.93
C GLN A 78 -14.22 -1.52 -19.67
N TYR A 79 -13.49 -1.91 -18.62
CA TYR A 79 -13.39 -1.14 -17.38
C TYR A 79 -12.27 -0.09 -17.39
N ALA A 80 -11.49 -0.01 -18.48
CA ALA A 80 -10.43 0.98 -18.63
C ALA A 80 -10.97 2.36 -19.03
N SER A 81 -11.91 2.89 -18.24
CA SER A 81 -12.56 4.17 -18.51
C SER A 81 -11.95 5.31 -17.68
N GLN A 82 -12.03 6.53 -18.21
CA GLN A 82 -11.61 7.74 -17.50
C GLN A 82 -12.34 7.90 -16.16
N LYS A 83 -13.62 7.51 -16.12
CA LYS A 83 -14.45 7.56 -14.91
C LYS A 83 -13.88 6.71 -13.77
N GLU A 84 -13.36 5.52 -14.08
CA GLU A 84 -12.70 4.67 -13.08
C GLU A 84 -11.36 5.24 -12.62
N GLN A 85 -10.64 5.93 -13.52
CA GLN A 85 -9.40 6.63 -13.16
C GLN A 85 -9.68 7.82 -12.22
N ASP A 86 -10.74 8.59 -12.47
CA ASP A 86 -11.14 9.70 -11.61
C ASP A 86 -11.64 9.21 -10.25
N ALA A 87 -12.44 8.13 -10.22
CA ALA A 87 -12.85 7.48 -8.97
C ALA A 87 -11.67 6.92 -8.16
N ALA A 88 -10.62 6.44 -8.83
CA ALA A 88 -9.38 6.01 -8.17
C ALA A 88 -8.58 7.20 -7.61
N ARG A 89 -8.61 8.37 -8.27
CA ARG A 89 -8.01 9.61 -7.74
C ARG A 89 -8.75 10.06 -6.49
N GLU A 90 -10.08 10.12 -6.53
CA GLU A 90 -10.90 10.51 -5.37
C GLU A 90 -10.64 9.60 -4.17
N GLU A 91 -10.60 8.29 -4.39
CA GLU A 91 -10.24 7.32 -3.34
C GLU A 91 -8.80 7.52 -2.84
N TRP A 92 -7.85 7.83 -3.72
CA TRP A 92 -6.47 8.09 -3.31
C TRP A 92 -6.37 9.30 -2.39
N PHE A 93 -7.09 10.38 -2.71
CA PHE A 93 -7.18 11.58 -1.88
C PHE A 93 -7.89 11.30 -0.56
N ALA A 94 -9.02 10.58 -0.57
CA ALA A 94 -9.74 10.22 0.65
C ALA A 94 -8.90 9.36 1.61
N ASN A 95 -8.06 8.47 1.08
CA ASN A 95 -7.17 7.64 1.86
C ASN A 95 -5.85 8.34 2.25
N MET A 96 -5.61 9.59 1.84
CA MET A 96 -4.37 10.30 2.14
C MET A 96 -4.23 10.54 3.65
N ASP A 97 -5.32 10.98 4.29
CA ASP A 97 -5.35 11.20 5.75
C ASP A 97 -5.20 9.87 6.51
N LEU A 98 -5.85 8.80 6.05
CA LEU A 98 -5.69 7.47 6.62
C LEU A 98 -4.24 6.98 6.55
N ARG A 99 -3.56 7.19 5.41
CA ARG A 99 -2.14 6.83 5.26
C ARG A 99 -1.23 7.62 6.19
N ARG A 100 -1.53 8.90 6.44
CA ARG A 100 -0.78 9.71 7.41
C ARG A 100 -0.91 9.12 8.83
N LEU A 101 -2.13 8.79 9.25
CA LEU A 101 -2.40 8.18 10.56
C LEU A 101 -1.72 6.82 10.72
N GLU A 102 -1.76 5.95 9.71
CA GLU A 102 -1.07 4.66 9.74
C GLU A 102 0.45 4.79 9.88
N MET A 103 1.05 5.80 9.24
CA MET A 103 2.49 6.06 9.35
C MET A 103 2.87 6.55 10.74
N GLU A 104 2.04 7.40 11.34
CA GLU A 104 2.22 7.86 12.72
C GLU A 104 2.12 6.71 13.72
N GLU A 105 1.15 5.81 13.54
CA GLU A 105 1.00 4.61 14.37
C GLU A 105 2.19 3.67 14.21
N LYS A 106 2.61 3.36 12.98
CA LYS A 106 3.81 2.53 12.74
C LYS A 106 5.06 3.16 13.33
N ARG A 107 5.20 4.49 13.30
CA ARG A 107 6.33 5.19 13.95
C ARG A 107 6.28 5.03 15.47
N ARG A 108 5.10 5.14 16.08
CA ARG A 108 4.94 4.87 17.52
C ARG A 108 5.28 3.43 17.88
N GLN A 109 4.77 2.47 17.10
CA GLN A 109 5.05 1.04 17.29
C GLN A 109 6.56 0.74 17.14
N LYS A 110 7.26 1.38 16.19
CA LYS A 110 8.72 1.23 16.05
C LYS A 110 9.47 1.77 17.27
N VAL A 111 9.11 2.94 17.79
CA VAL A 111 9.73 3.50 18.99
C VAL A 111 9.49 2.62 20.21
N GLU A 112 8.27 2.11 20.38
CA GLU A 112 7.94 1.16 21.46
C GLU A 112 8.69 -0.16 21.29
N ALA A 113 8.79 -0.68 20.06
CA ALA A 113 9.56 -1.88 19.74
C ALA A 113 11.07 -1.69 19.95
N GLU A 114 11.63 -0.52 19.65
CA GLU A 114 13.03 -0.18 19.92
C GLU A 114 13.31 -0.10 21.43
N LYS A 115 12.40 0.50 22.21
CA LYS A 115 12.50 0.51 23.68
C LYS A 115 12.44 -0.90 24.24
N PHE A 116 11.45 -1.68 23.82
CA PHE A 116 11.29 -3.07 24.20
C PHE A 116 12.51 -3.90 23.80
N PHE A 117 13.01 -3.75 22.58
CA PHE A 117 14.20 -4.45 22.11
C PHE A 117 15.44 -4.06 22.94
N LYS A 118 15.62 -2.78 23.27
CA LYS A 118 16.73 -2.31 24.11
C LYS A 118 16.67 -2.87 25.54
N GLU A 119 15.49 -2.97 26.11
CA GLU A 119 15.25 -3.51 27.46
C GLU A 119 15.38 -5.04 27.47
N TRP A 120 14.79 -5.72 26.49
CA TRP A 120 14.79 -7.18 26.39
C TRP A 120 16.17 -7.75 26.01
N TRP A 121 16.95 -7.05 25.18
CA TRP A 121 18.25 -7.55 24.73
C TRP A 121 19.40 -7.21 25.70
N ASP A 122 19.11 -6.64 26.87
CA ASP A 122 20.06 -6.36 27.97
C ASP A 122 21.42 -5.84 27.48
N ILE A 123 21.42 -5.01 26.44
CA ILE A 123 22.66 -4.42 25.90
C ILE A 123 23.16 -3.49 27.01
N PRO A 124 24.29 -3.80 27.68
CA PRO A 124 24.81 -2.90 28.70
C PRO A 124 25.07 -1.55 28.03
N LYS A 125 24.64 -0.46 28.66
CA LYS A 125 25.09 0.88 28.26
C LYS A 125 26.61 0.81 28.28
N SER A 126 27.26 0.88 27.11
CA SER A 126 28.71 0.96 27.04
C SER A 126 29.13 2.11 27.95
N SER A 127 29.84 1.75 29.01
CA SER A 127 30.42 2.64 30.00
C SER A 127 31.35 3.63 29.29
N GLY A 128 30.81 4.80 28.94
CA GLY A 128 31.53 5.96 28.43
C GLY A 128 31.26 7.24 29.25
N GLN A 129 30.59 7.11 30.39
CA GLN A 129 30.42 8.19 31.38
C GLN A 129 30.89 7.65 32.73
N ASN A 130 32.21 7.58 32.89
CA ASN A 130 32.92 7.40 34.15
C ASN A 130 34.32 8.02 33.98
N GLN A 131 34.37 9.29 33.55
CA GLN A 131 35.62 10.07 33.56
C GLN A 131 35.45 11.52 34.04
N GLU A 132 34.24 11.97 34.43
CA GLU A 132 34.06 13.34 34.93
C GLU A 132 33.92 13.44 36.47
N ASP A 133 33.56 12.37 37.18
CA ASP A 133 33.39 12.41 38.66
C ASP A 133 34.66 12.02 39.46
N LYS A 134 35.82 11.89 38.81
CA LYS A 134 37.10 11.53 39.48
C LYS A 134 38.12 12.67 39.53
N ALA A 135 37.74 13.89 39.15
CA ALA A 135 38.58 15.09 39.20
C ALA A 135 38.26 16.03 40.38
N GLU A 136 37.28 15.72 41.23
CA GLU A 136 36.93 16.51 42.42
C GLU A 136 37.21 15.72 43.71
N LYS A 137 38.42 15.16 43.81
CA LYS A 137 38.94 14.64 45.09
C LYS A 137 40.47 14.51 45.06
N ASP A 138 41.16 15.62 44.88
CA ASP A 138 42.55 15.84 45.33
C ASP A 138 42.74 17.33 45.67
#